data_AF-A0A934L5H6-F1
#
_entry.id   AF-A0A934L5H6-F1
#
_cell.length_a   1.000
_cell.length_b   1.000
_cell.length_c   1.000
_cell.angle_alpha   90.00
_cell.angle_beta   90.00
_cell.angle_gamma   90.00
#
_symmetry.space_group_name_H-M   'P 1'
#
loop_
_entity.id
_entity.type
_entity.pdbx_description
1 polymer ?
#
loop_
_entity_poly.entity_id
_entity_poly.type
_entity_poly.pdbx_seq_one_letter_code
_entity_poly.pdbx_strand_id
1 'polypeptide(L)'
;MKIRLSGADIDGPRVKHIERVTGEDLKHCYQCGKCSAGCPVSYLMEVPPSRVMRLLQLGRVDDVEAANTMWVCVGCVQCYARCPKGCSVASVLEGMRQIQLRKGTGPTLIKDIPIPFLRKAPQQALVCGFRKFVG
;
A
#
# COMPACT_ATOMS: atom_id res chain seq x y z
N MET A 1 -2.34 23.44 7.00
CA MET A 1 -1.15 22.61 6.68
C MET A 1 -0.52 23.12 5.39
N LYS A 2 0.70 23.66 5.42
CA LYS A 2 1.41 24.07 4.19
C LYS A 2 2.22 22.88 3.66
N ILE A 3 1.86 22.36 2.50
CA ILE A 3 2.64 21.32 1.82
C ILE A 3 3.68 22.03 0.96
N ARG A 4 4.97 21.78 1.21
CA ARG A 4 6.05 22.19 0.30
C ARG A 4 6.26 21.07 -0.71
N LEU A 5 6.24 21.41 -1.99
CA LEU A 5 6.51 20.49 -3.08
C LEU A 5 7.80 20.95 -3.77
N SER A 6 8.76 20.05 -3.95
CA SER A 6 9.88 20.28 -4.84
C SER A 6 9.76 19.37 -6.07
N GLY A 7 10.32 19.80 -7.20
CA GLY A 7 10.36 18.94 -8.41
C GLY A 7 11.13 17.64 -8.18
N ALA A 8 12.08 17.64 -7.23
CA ALA A 8 12.83 16.45 -6.84
C ALA A 8 11.96 15.40 -6.13
N ASP A 9 10.84 15.79 -5.53
CA ASP A 9 9.95 14.87 -4.81
C ASP A 9 9.04 14.10 -5.78
N ILE A 10 8.47 14.79 -6.77
CA ILE A 10 7.43 14.25 -7.68
C ILE A 10 7.93 13.08 -8.54
N ASP A 11 9.16 13.18 -9.05
CA ASP A 11 9.83 12.12 -9.83
C ASP A 11 11.06 11.57 -9.09
N GLY A 12 11.02 11.63 -7.75
CA GLY A 12 12.11 11.19 -6.91
C GLY A 12 12.43 9.69 -7.03
N PRO A 13 13.61 9.25 -6.58
CA PRO A 13 14.07 7.86 -6.72
C PRO A 13 13.12 6.85 -6.05
N ARG A 14 12.46 7.25 -4.95
CA ARG A 14 11.48 6.40 -4.25
C ARG A 14 10.21 6.17 -5.08
N VAL A 15 9.68 7.22 -5.70
CA VAL A 15 8.51 7.12 -6.60
C VAL A 15 8.85 6.22 -7.78
N LYS A 16 10.00 6.44 -8.43
CA LYS A 16 10.47 5.59 -9.55
C LYS A 16 10.68 4.13 -9.14
N HIS A 17 11.15 3.89 -7.92
CA HIS A 17 11.27 2.54 -7.40
C HIS A 17 9.91 1.85 -7.24
N ILE A 18 8.90 2.56 -6.71
CA ILE A 18 7.53 2.05 -6.59
C ILE A 18 6.94 1.75 -7.96
N GLU A 19 7.05 2.67 -8.93
CA GLU A 19 6.58 2.46 -10.31
C GLU A 19 7.21 1.20 -10.93
N ARG A 20 8.53 1.01 -10.74
CA ARG A 20 9.25 -0.18 -11.24
C ARG A 20 8.79 -1.48 -10.60
N VAL A 21 8.62 -1.51 -9.27
CA VAL A 21 8.23 -2.73 -8.54
C VAL A 21 6.78 -3.11 -8.83
N THR A 22 5.92 -2.12 -9.05
CA THR A 22 4.48 -2.31 -9.20
C THR A 22 4.05 -2.45 -10.66
N GLY A 23 4.84 -1.96 -11.61
CA GLY A 23 4.48 -1.85 -13.02
C GLY A 23 3.46 -0.74 -13.31
N GLU A 24 3.12 0.08 -12.31
CA GLU A 24 2.13 1.14 -12.43
C GLU A 24 2.81 2.48 -12.72
N ASP A 25 2.30 3.21 -13.72
CA ASP A 25 2.66 4.62 -13.91
C ASP A 25 1.66 5.50 -13.14
N LEU A 26 2.15 6.13 -12.08
CA LEU A 26 1.33 6.89 -11.16
C LEU A 26 0.73 8.14 -11.83
N LYS A 27 1.35 8.66 -12.90
CA LYS A 27 0.90 9.86 -13.62
C LYS A 27 -0.37 9.62 -14.44
N HIS A 28 -0.70 8.36 -14.75
CA HIS A 28 -1.96 8.02 -15.43
C HIS A 28 -3.21 8.33 -14.61
N CYS A 29 -3.08 8.40 -13.28
CA CYS A 29 -4.21 8.67 -12.40
C CYS A 29 -4.61 10.15 -12.46
N TYR A 30 -5.77 10.44 -13.05
CA TYR A 30 -6.37 11.78 -13.09
C TYR A 30 -7.31 12.13 -11.91
N GLN A 31 -7.24 11.38 -10.80
CA GLN A 31 -7.98 11.68 -9.55
C GLN A 31 -9.53 11.64 -9.59
N CYS A 32 -10.16 10.73 -10.36
CA CYS A 32 -11.63 10.60 -10.36
C CYS A 32 -12.29 10.05 -9.08
N GLY A 33 -11.53 9.43 -8.17
CA GLY A 33 -12.07 8.90 -6.90
C GLY A 33 -12.82 7.56 -6.94
N LYS A 34 -13.09 6.97 -8.12
CA LYS A 34 -13.84 5.69 -8.25
C LYS A 34 -13.25 4.54 -7.42
N CYS A 35 -11.92 4.46 -7.32
CA CYS A 35 -11.24 3.44 -6.52
C CYS A 35 -11.58 3.54 -5.02
N SER A 36 -11.67 4.74 -4.46
CA SER A 36 -12.03 4.96 -3.07
C SER A 36 -13.51 4.68 -2.82
N ALA A 37 -14.39 5.21 -3.67
CA ALA A 37 -15.83 4.97 -3.59
C ALA A 37 -16.18 3.48 -3.73
N GLY A 38 -15.39 2.75 -4.52
CA GLY A 38 -15.60 1.34 -4.77
C GLY A 38 -14.90 0.38 -3.80
N CYS A 39 -14.05 0.87 -2.89
CA CYS A 39 -13.27 0.02 -2.01
C CYS A 39 -14.13 -0.46 -0.83
N PRO A 40 -14.26 -1.78 -0.60
CA PRO A 40 -15.11 -2.31 0.46
C PRO A 40 -14.57 -2.03 1.87
N VAL A 41 -13.27 -1.73 2.00
CA VAL A 41 -12.58 -1.54 3.28
C VAL A 41 -12.03 -0.12 3.44
N SER A 42 -12.47 0.83 2.61
CA SER A 42 -11.98 2.22 2.69
C SER A 42 -12.27 2.88 4.03
N TYR A 43 -13.36 2.48 4.70
CA TYR A 43 -13.74 2.98 6.02
C TYR A 43 -12.76 2.61 7.14
N LEU A 44 -11.89 1.62 6.91
CA LEU A 44 -10.81 1.23 7.83
C LEU A 44 -9.44 1.83 7.46
N MET A 45 -9.34 2.47 6.30
CA MET A 45 -8.09 3.05 5.79
C MET A 45 -7.92 4.49 6.26
N GLU A 46 -6.75 4.84 6.77
CA GLU A 46 -6.40 6.23 7.08
C GLU A 46 -6.24 7.08 5.81
N VAL A 47 -5.74 6.47 4.73
CA VAL A 47 -5.56 7.10 3.43
C VAL A 47 -6.34 6.31 2.37
N PRO A 48 -7.48 6.83 1.88
CA PRO A 48 -8.25 6.14 0.85
C PRO A 48 -7.47 5.95 -0.46
N PRO A 49 -7.80 4.93 -1.28
CA PRO A 49 -7.07 4.58 -2.50
C PRO A 49 -6.76 5.73 -3.48
N SER A 50 -7.72 6.63 -3.72
CA SER A 50 -7.51 7.78 -4.61
C SER A 50 -6.49 8.76 -4.04
N ARG A 51 -6.50 8.95 -2.72
CA ARG A 51 -5.56 9.80 -2.00
C ARG A 51 -4.17 9.18 -1.96
N VAL A 52 -4.04 7.85 -1.87
CA VAL A 52 -2.76 7.15 -2.04
C VAL A 52 -2.11 7.55 -3.37
N MET A 53 -2.84 7.40 -4.48
CA MET A 53 -2.32 7.78 -5.81
C MET A 53 -1.91 9.26 -5.84
N ARG A 54 -2.70 10.15 -5.22
CA ARG A 54 -2.37 11.59 -5.20
C ARG A 54 -1.11 11.88 -4.40
N LEU A 55 -0.94 11.26 -3.24
CA LEU A 55 0.24 11.46 -2.39
C LEU A 55 1.50 10.98 -3.10
N LEU A 56 1.44 9.82 -3.75
CA LEU A 56 2.58 9.29 -4.51
C LEU A 56 2.93 10.17 -5.73
N GLN A 57 1.93 10.69 -6.45
CA GLN A 57 2.15 11.69 -7.51
C GLN A 57 2.81 12.97 -7.01
N LEU A 58 2.64 13.30 -5.73
CA LEU A 58 3.25 14.47 -5.09
C LEU A 58 4.57 14.14 -4.40
N GLY A 59 5.11 12.92 -4.57
CA GLY A 59 6.34 12.48 -3.91
C GLY A 59 6.22 12.19 -2.41
N ARG A 60 5.01 12.22 -1.85
CA ARG A 60 4.72 12.04 -0.42
C ARG A 60 4.65 10.56 -0.05
N VAL A 61 5.74 9.85 -0.31
CA VAL A 61 5.83 8.40 -0.05
C VAL A 61 5.73 8.10 1.45
N ASP A 62 6.35 8.92 2.31
CA ASP A 62 6.32 8.74 3.76
C ASP A 62 4.91 8.78 4.35
N ASP A 63 4.05 9.65 3.83
CA ASP A 63 2.66 9.75 4.28
C ASP A 63 1.88 8.46 4.01
N VAL A 64 2.19 7.76 2.91
CA VAL A 64 1.55 6.50 2.56
C VAL A 64 2.16 5.33 3.35
N GLU A 65 3.48 5.34 3.55
CA GLU A 65 4.18 4.33 4.36
C GLU A 65 3.80 4.39 5.84
N ALA A 66 3.53 5.59 6.38
CA ALA A 66 3.09 5.78 7.76
C ALA A 66 1.63 5.35 7.99
N ALA A 67 0.82 5.29 6.94
CA ALA A 67 -0.59 4.95 7.05
C ALA A 67 -0.83 3.44 7.20
N ASN A 68 -1.91 3.07 7.87
CA ASN A 68 -2.36 1.68 8.00
C ASN A 68 -2.83 1.05 6.65
N THR A 69 -3.00 1.87 5.62
CA THR A 69 -3.72 1.57 4.38
C THR A 69 -3.20 0.32 3.66
N MET A 70 -1.88 0.15 3.56
CA MET A 70 -1.29 -1.01 2.88
C MET A 70 -1.50 -2.33 3.63
N TRP A 71 -1.67 -2.27 4.95
CA TRP A 71 -1.94 -3.41 5.82
C TRP A 71 -3.44 -3.74 5.88
N VAL A 72 -4.30 -2.73 5.76
CA VAL A 72 -5.76 -2.92 5.70
C VAL A 72 -6.22 -3.40 4.33
N CYS A 73 -5.53 -3.02 3.25
CA CYS A 73 -5.87 -3.44 1.89
C CYS A 73 -5.98 -4.97 1.78
N VAL A 74 -7.11 -5.46 1.27
CA VAL A 74 -7.41 -6.89 1.12
C VAL A 74 -7.03 -7.44 -0.26
N GLY A 75 -6.42 -6.62 -1.13
CA GLY A 75 -5.94 -7.07 -2.45
C GLY A 75 -7.05 -7.53 -3.40
N CYS A 76 -8.30 -7.08 -3.22
CA CYS A 76 -9.45 -7.51 -4.04
C CYS A 76 -9.47 -6.97 -5.48
N VAL A 77 -8.53 -6.09 -5.85
CA VAL A 77 -8.35 -5.56 -7.23
C VAL A 77 -9.55 -4.75 -7.78
N GLN A 78 -10.57 -4.47 -6.98
CA GLN A 78 -11.74 -3.67 -7.39
C GLN A 78 -11.36 -2.25 -7.87
N CYS A 79 -10.27 -1.70 -7.34
CA CYS A 79 -9.73 -0.41 -7.77
C CYS A 79 -9.27 -0.42 -9.24
N TYR A 80 -8.69 -1.53 -9.73
CA TYR A 80 -8.28 -1.71 -11.12
C TYR A 80 -9.49 -1.93 -12.03
N ALA A 81 -10.38 -2.86 -11.66
CA ALA A 81 -11.56 -3.21 -12.45
C ALA A 81 -12.48 -2.01 -12.76
N ARG A 82 -12.52 -1.03 -11.85
CA ARG A 82 -13.34 0.19 -12.00
C ARG A 82 -12.56 1.40 -12.50
N CYS A 83 -11.24 1.30 -12.67
CA CYS A 83 -10.42 2.43 -13.07
C CYS A 83 -10.57 2.69 -14.58
N PRO A 84 -11.05 3.88 -15.00
CA PRO A 84 -11.16 4.24 -16.42
C PRO A 84 -9.79 4.46 -17.08
N LYS A 85 -8.71 4.53 -16.29
CA LYS A 85 -7.33 4.70 -16.75
C LYS A 85 -6.49 3.43 -16.56
N GLY A 86 -7.08 2.34 -16.07
CA GLY A 86 -6.38 1.07 -15.84
C GLY A 86 -5.38 1.05 -14.69
N CYS A 87 -5.37 2.04 -13.79
CA CYS A 87 -4.47 2.05 -12.63
C CYS A 87 -4.89 1.03 -11.55
N SER A 88 -3.96 0.25 -11.02
CA SER A 88 -4.17 -0.67 -9.88
C SER A 88 -3.58 -0.14 -8.58
N VAL A 89 -4.41 0.49 -7.74
CA VAL A 89 -3.99 0.91 -6.38
C VAL A 89 -3.64 -0.30 -5.51
N ALA A 90 -4.26 -1.46 -5.76
CA ALA A 90 -3.95 -2.69 -5.05
C ALA A 90 -2.52 -3.16 -5.34
N SER A 91 -2.08 -3.10 -6.60
CA SER A 91 -0.70 -3.41 -6.99
C SER A 91 0.29 -2.44 -6.35
N VAL A 92 -0.04 -1.14 -6.34
CA VAL A 92 0.78 -0.10 -5.68
C VAL A 92 0.95 -0.40 -4.18
N LEU A 93 -0.14 -0.63 -3.46
CA LEU A 93 -0.10 -0.92 -2.03
C LEU A 93 0.61 -2.25 -1.71
N GLU A 94 0.44 -3.27 -2.56
CA GLU A 94 1.20 -4.53 -2.44
C GLU A 94 2.70 -4.30 -2.60
N GLY A 95 3.11 -3.59 -3.66
CA GLY A 95 4.53 -3.31 -3.92
C GLY A 95 5.17 -2.52 -2.79
N MET A 96 4.50 -1.48 -2.28
CA MET A 96 4.96 -0.73 -1.11
C MET A 96 5.06 -1.61 0.13
N ARG A 97 4.09 -2.49 0.37
CA ARG A 97 4.13 -3.44 1.50
C ARG A 97 5.34 -4.36 1.39
N GLN A 98 5.60 -4.92 0.20
CA GLN A 98 6.75 -5.78 -0.03
C GLN A 98 8.09 -5.04 0.17
N ILE A 99 8.17 -3.77 -0.22
CA ILE A 99 9.35 -2.93 0.04
C ILE A 99 9.59 -2.80 1.55
N GLN A 100 8.55 -2.57 2.36
CA GLN A 100 8.66 -2.46 3.82
C GLN A 100 9.00 -3.80 4.48
N LEU A 101 8.33 -4.88 4.11
CA LEU A 101 8.61 -6.21 4.66
C LEU A 101 10.05 -6.65 4.40
N ARG A 102 10.62 -6.33 3.22
CA ARG A 102 12.03 -6.61 2.91
C ARG A 102 13.04 -5.80 3.73
N LYS A 103 12.62 -4.68 4.32
CA LYS A 103 13.44 -3.90 5.28
C LYS A 103 13.28 -4.39 6.72
N GLY A 104 12.41 -5.37 6.97
CA GLY A 104 12.06 -5.83 8.31
C GLY A 104 11.14 -4.87 9.08
N THR A 105 10.34 -4.06 8.38
CA THR A 105 9.49 -3.02 8.99
C THR A 105 7.99 -3.36 8.90
N GLY A 106 7.64 -4.62 9.14
CA GLY A 106 6.25 -5.05 9.26
C GLY A 106 5.58 -4.58 10.57
N PRO A 107 4.25 -4.58 10.64
CA PRO A 107 3.52 -4.27 11.87
C PRO A 107 3.73 -5.31 12.98
N THR A 108 4.27 -6.48 12.65
CA THR A 108 4.60 -7.54 13.61
C THR A 108 5.99 -8.06 13.30
N LEU A 109 6.83 -8.18 14.34
CA LEU A 109 8.12 -8.84 14.21
C LEU A 109 7.99 -10.31 14.64
N ILE A 110 8.75 -11.20 14.01
CA ILE A 110 8.71 -12.65 14.32
C ILE A 110 8.89 -12.91 15.82
N LYS A 111 9.80 -12.16 16.47
CA LYS A 111 10.10 -12.27 17.90
C LYS A 111 8.91 -11.94 18.82
N ASP A 112 7.94 -11.18 18.33
CA ASP A 112 6.79 -10.73 19.11
C ASP A 112 5.62 -11.74 19.05
N ILE A 113 5.72 -12.80 18.24
CA ILE A 113 4.68 -13.80 18.07
C ILE A 113 4.83 -14.91 19.14
N PRO A 114 3.84 -15.15 20.01
CA PRO A 114 3.94 -16.18 21.04
C PRO A 114 4.07 -17.59 20.44
N ILE A 115 5.09 -18.36 20.88
CA ILE A 115 5.26 -19.77 20.49
C ILE A 115 3.99 -20.63 20.74
N PRO A 116 3.26 -20.45 21.86
CA PRO A 116 2.02 -21.19 22.07
C PRO A 116 0.95 -20.92 21.00
N PHE A 117 0.91 -19.71 20.45
CA PHE A 117 0.04 -19.37 19.33
C PHE A 117 0.52 -20.06 18.04
N LEU A 118 1.82 -19.97 17.72
CA LEU A 118 2.37 -20.61 16.51
C LEU A 118 2.12 -22.12 16.44
N ARG A 119 2.19 -22.81 17.58
CA ARG A 119 1.92 -24.26 17.66
C ARG A 119 0.45 -24.64 17.45
N LYS A 120 -0.47 -23.72 17.71
CA LYS A 120 -1.92 -23.95 17.64
C LYS A 120 -2.58 -23.29 16.43
N ALA A 121 -1.89 -22.35 15.78
CA ALA A 121 -2.44 -21.59 14.66
C ALA A 121 -2.68 -22.52 13.46
N PRO A 122 -3.82 -22.36 12.76
CA PRO A 122 -4.02 -23.08 11.51
C PRO A 122 -3.00 -22.63 10.47
N GLN A 123 -2.56 -23.55 9.61
CA GLN A 123 -1.54 -23.28 8.59
C GLN A 123 -1.88 -22.06 7.72
N GLN A 124 -3.16 -21.86 7.42
CA GLN A 124 -3.62 -20.70 6.65
C GLN A 124 -3.34 -19.37 7.38
N ALA A 125 -3.55 -19.31 8.69
CA ALA A 125 -3.26 -18.09 9.46
C ALA A 125 -1.75 -17.80 9.50
N LEU A 126 -0.91 -18.84 9.60
CA LEU A 126 0.54 -18.69 9.52
C LEU A 126 0.95 -18.16 8.14
N VAL A 127 0.56 -18.82 7.06
CA VAL A 127 0.95 -18.42 5.70
C VAL A 127 0.44 -17.02 5.35
N CYS A 128 -0.83 -16.72 5.60
CA CYS A 128 -1.41 -15.41 5.31
C CYS A 128 -0.81 -14.32 6.21
N GLY A 129 -0.63 -14.60 7.50
CA GLY A 129 -0.09 -13.66 8.47
C GLY A 129 1.36 -13.31 8.16
N PHE A 130 2.20 -14.32 7.95
CA PHE A 130 3.62 -14.12 7.64
C PHE A 130 3.82 -13.40 6.30
N ARG A 131 3.02 -13.72 5.29
CA ARG A 131 3.09 -13.04 3.98
C ARG A 131 2.74 -11.55 4.08
N LYS A 132 1.83 -11.17 4.98
CA LYS A 132 1.22 -9.84 4.98
C LYS A 132 1.72 -8.92 6.09
N PHE A 133 2.04 -9.43 7.27
CA PHE A 133 2.26 -8.60 8.46
C PHE A 133 3.64 -8.78 9.10
N VAL A 134 4.35 -9.85 8.76
CA VAL A 134 5.59 -10.20 9.46
C VAL A 134 6.79 -9.75 8.64
N GLY A 135 7.51 -8.76 9.17
CA GLY A 135 8.77 -8.24 8.63
C GLY A 135 9.96 -8.70 9.45
#